data_AF-W5N863-F1
#
_entry.id   AF-W5N863-F1
#
_cell.length_a   1.000
_cell.length_b   1.000
_cell.length_c   1.000
_cell.angle_alpha   90.00
_cell.angle_beta   90.00
_cell.angle_gamma   90.00
#
_symmetry.space_group_name_H-M   'P 1'
#
loop_
_entity.id
_entity.type
_entity.pdbx_description
1 polymer ?
#
loop_
_entity_poly.entity_id
_entity_poly.type
_entity_poly.pdbx_seq_one_letter_code
_entity_poly.pdbx_strand_id
1 'polypeptide(L)'
;MASAMMVTSSRSGFSSASSVQLAQGGRRVSGPPPSSAGRAPSMYGGAGGFGTRISRATTLGSLAGVEWSISTNEKHTMQNLNDRLAAYLEKVHSLEQSNAELELKIQEYYNKRTAGSSKDLTLYDSTIADLRKEVQTDTPLHWATDTPPVAGCPVSCRYESEHNTCEMVEMDLSRMRKVLDDLTISKSDLEVQVEGLREELGFLKKDHTEEMSLLRSQQAGSVSVEVDSARTDDLTMELQNMREQYEALVQRNRREAEIWFQKKTEVLKTQMSSSTTEINTSRFTTSPLRELILAISSILRSSFLHRVNSESRLQEVRQRSVQQIGVLQEHINILEVELKQLHADMEHQAEEYRILLDIKMRLEMEIAEYRRLLDGEECRLVRGQGGGLCVCHLTEHGPHVQRRVKTIVEEIVDGQVVSSSVD
;
A
#
# COMPACT_ATOMS: atom_id res chain seq x y z
N MET A 1 28.46 13.70 19.95
CA MET A 1 28.07 13.49 21.36
C MET A 1 26.79 14.29 21.56
N ALA A 2 25.60 13.77 21.24
CA ALA A 2 24.86 12.67 21.89
C ALA A 2 24.41 13.02 23.32
N SER A 3 23.10 12.85 23.55
CA SER A 3 22.31 12.94 24.79
C SER A 3 21.84 14.34 25.21
N ALA A 4 20.60 14.56 25.66
CA ALA A 4 19.34 13.82 25.59
C ALA A 4 18.26 14.83 26.07
N MET A 5 17.20 15.04 25.28
CA MET A 5 16.01 15.80 25.72
C MET A 5 15.16 14.91 26.63
N MET A 6 15.00 15.27 27.90
CA MET A 6 13.89 14.79 28.72
C MET A 6 12.69 15.72 28.53
N VAL A 7 11.66 15.24 27.83
CA VAL A 7 10.34 15.86 27.75
C VAL A 7 9.45 15.23 28.80
N THR A 8 9.22 15.93 29.90
CA THR A 8 8.15 15.58 30.86
C THR A 8 6.83 16.13 30.32
N SER A 9 6.00 15.27 29.73
CA SER A 9 4.63 15.61 29.33
C SER A 9 3.66 15.29 30.48
N SER A 10 3.16 16.34 31.11
CA SER A 10 2.01 16.27 32.01
C SER A 10 0.72 16.18 31.19
N ARG A 11 -0.05 15.10 31.35
CA ARG A 11 -1.42 15.01 30.82
C ARG A 11 -2.36 14.44 31.87
N SER A 12 -3.13 15.35 32.47
CA SER A 12 -4.37 15.07 33.18
C SER A 12 -5.51 14.92 32.16
N GLY A 13 -6.22 13.79 32.19
CA GLY A 13 -7.43 13.54 31.40
C GLY A 13 -8.42 12.71 32.21
N PHE A 14 -9.58 13.30 32.47
CA PHE A 14 -10.64 12.80 33.33
C PHE A 14 -11.30 11.51 32.83
N SER A 15 -11.75 10.73 33.81
CA SER A 15 -12.41 9.43 33.76
C SER A 15 -13.77 9.43 33.05
N SER A 16 -14.08 8.31 32.40
CA SER A 16 -15.44 7.75 32.25
C SER A 16 -15.32 6.28 31.88
N ALA A 17 -15.46 5.38 32.86
CA ALA A 17 -15.50 3.93 32.63
C ALA A 17 -16.82 3.37 33.18
N SER A 18 -17.65 2.88 32.26
CA SER A 18 -18.80 2.04 32.56
C SER A 18 -18.30 0.60 32.74
N SER A 19 -18.68 -0.03 33.84
CA SER A 19 -18.33 -1.40 34.18
C SER A 19 -19.47 -2.34 33.80
N VAL A 20 -19.15 -3.41 33.07
CA VAL A 20 -20.02 -4.58 32.91
C VAL A 20 -19.30 -5.75 33.58
N GLN A 21 -19.91 -6.22 34.67
CA GLN A 21 -19.52 -7.42 35.39
C GLN A 21 -19.99 -8.66 34.61
N LEU A 22 -19.15 -9.70 34.57
CA LEU A 22 -19.64 -11.06 34.48
C LEU A 22 -18.89 -11.94 35.49
N ALA A 23 -19.69 -12.64 36.29
CA ALA A 23 -19.31 -13.47 37.40
C ALA A 23 -19.37 -14.96 37.03
N GLN A 24 -18.44 -15.74 37.58
CA GLN A 24 -18.56 -17.15 38.02
C GLN A 24 -17.17 -17.52 38.54
N GLY A 25 -16.93 -17.87 39.80
CA GLY A 25 -17.47 -18.96 40.63
C GLY A 25 -16.22 -19.72 41.08
N GLY A 26 -15.93 -20.10 42.32
CA GLY A 26 -16.65 -20.28 43.56
C GLY A 26 -15.90 -21.38 44.32
N ARG A 27 -15.55 -21.15 45.60
CA ARG A 27 -15.53 -22.11 46.74
C ARG A 27 -14.43 -21.79 47.74
N ARG A 28 -14.88 -21.63 48.99
CA ARG A 28 -14.11 -21.56 50.23
C ARG A 28 -13.88 -22.99 50.76
N VAL A 29 -12.72 -23.25 51.34
CA VAL A 29 -12.54 -24.09 52.54
C VAL A 29 -11.37 -23.52 53.37
N SER A 30 -11.60 -23.44 54.67
CA SER A 30 -10.73 -22.95 55.75
C SER A 30 -9.75 -24.01 56.28
N GLY A 31 -8.56 -23.61 56.73
CA GLY A 31 -7.64 -24.42 57.56
C GLY A 31 -6.32 -23.69 57.90
N PRO A 32 -5.66 -23.99 59.05
CA PRO A 32 -4.78 -23.07 59.81
C PRO A 32 -3.28 -23.10 59.40
N PRO A 33 -2.40 -22.21 59.92
CA PRO A 33 -1.07 -21.99 59.37
C PRO A 33 -0.03 -22.98 59.93
N PRO A 34 1.02 -23.35 59.17
CA PRO A 34 2.19 -23.98 59.75
C PRO A 34 3.41 -23.04 59.78
N SER A 35 4.14 -23.26 60.85
CA SER A 35 5.45 -22.76 61.24
C SER A 35 6.57 -23.17 60.29
N SER A 36 7.68 -22.44 60.44
CA SER A 36 8.99 -22.63 59.83
C SER A 36 9.49 -24.10 59.84
N ALA A 37 9.73 -24.65 58.66
CA ALA A 37 10.64 -25.78 58.45
C ALA A 37 11.26 -25.68 57.04
N GLY A 38 12.55 -25.98 56.97
CA GLY A 38 13.44 -25.71 55.84
C GLY A 38 12.98 -26.26 54.49
N ARG A 39 13.17 -25.43 53.46
CA ARG A 39 13.00 -25.81 52.07
C ARG A 39 14.23 -26.59 51.60
N ALA A 40 14.01 -27.78 51.06
CA ALA A 40 15.02 -28.58 50.37
C ALA A 40 15.58 -27.82 49.14
N PRO A 41 16.89 -27.94 48.83
CA PRO A 41 17.44 -27.35 47.63
C PRO A 41 17.03 -28.15 46.40
N SER A 42 16.49 -27.43 45.41
CA SER A 42 16.21 -27.89 44.05
C SER A 42 17.53 -28.19 43.33
N MET A 43 17.73 -29.44 42.89
CA MET A 43 18.79 -29.82 41.96
C MET A 43 18.36 -29.51 40.52
N TYR A 44 19.08 -28.60 39.86
CA TYR A 44 19.06 -28.46 38.40
C TYR A 44 20.23 -29.29 37.83
N GLY A 45 19.92 -30.47 37.29
CA GLY A 45 20.88 -31.35 36.64
C GLY A 45 20.94 -31.09 35.14
N GLY A 46 21.94 -30.34 34.69
CA GLY A 46 22.35 -30.28 33.28
C GLY A 46 23.29 -31.44 32.97
N ALA A 47 23.02 -32.15 31.87
CA ALA A 47 23.88 -33.18 31.32
C ALA A 47 25.23 -32.59 30.90
N GLY A 48 26.31 -33.13 31.46
CA GLY A 48 27.68 -32.69 31.19
C GLY A 48 28.58 -33.00 32.38
N GLY A 49 29.01 -34.26 32.47
CA GLY A 49 29.96 -34.67 33.50
C GLY A 49 31.30 -33.96 33.31
N PHE A 50 31.72 -33.18 34.30
CA PHE A 50 33.05 -33.20 34.94
C PHE A 50 33.09 -32.08 36.01
N GLY A 51 33.35 -32.46 37.28
CA GLY A 51 33.87 -31.55 38.31
C GLY A 51 32.89 -30.81 39.22
N THR A 52 32.07 -31.50 40.02
CA THR A 52 31.39 -30.89 41.18
C THR A 52 32.37 -30.81 42.37
N ARG A 53 32.89 -29.63 42.72
CA ARG A 53 33.63 -29.43 43.98
C ARG A 53 32.68 -28.88 45.05
N ILE A 54 32.43 -29.71 46.08
CA ILE A 54 31.72 -29.34 47.30
C ILE A 54 32.76 -28.80 48.29
N SER A 55 32.69 -27.52 48.62
CA SER A 55 33.46 -26.97 49.75
C SER A 55 32.75 -27.34 51.05
N ARG A 56 33.33 -28.28 51.80
CA ARG A 56 32.91 -28.66 53.15
C ARG A 56 33.53 -27.68 54.16
N ALA A 57 32.70 -26.99 54.94
CA ALA A 57 33.18 -26.22 56.09
C ALA A 57 33.59 -27.20 57.20
N THR A 58 34.86 -27.17 57.60
CA THR A 58 35.38 -27.87 58.77
C THR A 58 35.82 -26.84 59.80
N THR A 59 35.07 -26.74 60.89
CA THR A 59 35.48 -26.13 62.15
C THR A 59 36.37 -27.12 62.91
N LEU A 60 37.62 -26.74 63.22
CA LEU A 60 38.30 -26.95 64.53
C LEU A 60 39.84 -26.78 64.42
N GLY A 61 40.36 -25.79 65.15
CA GLY A 61 41.62 -25.76 65.91
C GLY A 61 42.94 -26.25 65.30
N SER A 62 43.90 -25.32 65.10
CA SER A 62 45.28 -25.50 65.58
C SER A 62 46.04 -24.16 65.63
N LEU A 63 46.66 -23.89 66.78
CA LEU A 63 47.56 -22.78 67.06
C LEU A 63 48.99 -23.15 66.63
N ALA A 64 49.56 -22.45 65.65
CA ALA A 64 50.99 -22.13 65.49
C ALA A 64 51.28 -21.66 64.04
N GLY A 65 51.96 -20.51 63.88
CA GLY A 65 52.53 -20.08 62.59
C GLY A 65 51.84 -18.89 61.92
N VAL A 66 51.55 -17.83 62.67
CA VAL A 66 51.10 -16.54 62.12
C VAL A 66 52.32 -15.76 61.64
N GLU A 67 52.78 -16.03 60.41
CA GLU A 67 53.37 -14.99 59.53
C GLU A 67 53.58 -15.43 58.07
N TRP A 68 53.69 -16.73 57.77
CA TRP A 68 53.88 -17.22 56.39
C TRP A 68 52.60 -17.72 55.69
N SER A 69 51.53 -18.02 56.45
CA SER A 69 50.30 -18.65 55.91
C SER A 69 49.27 -17.71 55.29
N ILE A 70 49.37 -16.39 55.54
CA ILE A 70 48.42 -15.42 54.96
C ILE A 70 48.78 -15.15 53.48
N SER A 71 50.07 -15.05 53.16
CA SER A 71 50.53 -14.86 51.77
C SER A 71 50.34 -16.11 50.90
N THR A 72 50.39 -17.33 51.48
CA THR A 72 50.06 -18.56 50.74
C THR A 72 48.56 -18.69 50.49
N ASN A 73 47.71 -18.25 51.42
CA ASN A 73 46.26 -18.30 51.23
C ASN A 73 45.80 -17.30 50.17
N GLU A 74 46.35 -16.08 50.17
CA GLU A 74 46.07 -15.07 49.15
C GLU A 74 46.59 -15.47 47.77
N LYS A 75 47.78 -16.08 47.69
CA LYS A 75 48.28 -16.66 46.43
C LYS A 75 47.39 -17.81 45.94
N HIS A 76 46.88 -18.65 46.84
CA HIS A 76 46.03 -19.78 46.47
C HIS A 76 44.61 -19.36 46.05
N THR A 77 44.07 -18.26 46.62
CA THR A 77 42.82 -17.67 46.15
C THR A 77 43.01 -16.97 44.80
N MET A 78 44.11 -16.25 44.59
CA MET A 78 44.46 -15.67 43.29
C MET A 78 44.70 -16.73 42.21
N GLN A 79 45.34 -17.85 42.58
CA GLN A 79 45.51 -19.00 41.68
C GLN A 79 44.15 -19.57 41.26
N ASN A 80 43.22 -19.78 42.20
CA ASN A 80 41.88 -20.31 41.90
C ASN A 80 41.07 -19.35 41.00
N LEU A 81 41.18 -18.04 41.23
CA LEU A 81 40.56 -17.04 40.37
C LEU A 81 41.18 -17.04 38.98
N ASN A 82 42.50 -17.15 38.87
CA ASN A 82 43.20 -17.26 37.59
C ASN A 82 42.84 -18.57 36.85
N ASP A 83 42.73 -19.69 37.56
CA ASP A 83 42.33 -20.98 36.98
C ASP A 83 40.87 -20.91 36.48
N ARG A 84 39.99 -20.22 37.21
CA ARG A 84 38.62 -19.92 36.74
C ARG A 84 38.60 -19.00 35.54
N LEU A 85 39.44 -17.96 35.53
CA LEU A 85 39.54 -17.02 34.41
C LEU A 85 40.09 -17.73 33.17
N ALA A 86 41.09 -18.60 33.32
CA ALA A 86 41.59 -19.46 32.26
C ALA A 86 40.50 -20.40 31.72
N ALA A 87 39.72 -21.03 32.60
CA ALA A 87 38.58 -21.86 32.18
C ALA A 87 37.47 -21.05 31.47
N TYR A 88 37.24 -19.79 31.87
CA TYR A 88 36.34 -18.89 31.16
C TYR A 88 36.89 -18.50 29.79
N LEU A 89 38.17 -18.17 29.67
CA LEU A 89 38.81 -17.84 28.39
C LEU A 89 38.81 -19.03 27.43
N GLU A 90 39.10 -20.24 27.92
CA GLU A 90 39.03 -21.47 27.14
C GLU A 90 37.59 -21.73 26.67
N LYS A 91 36.60 -21.50 27.54
CA LYS A 91 35.19 -21.59 27.17
C LYS A 91 34.80 -20.55 26.11
N VAL A 92 35.25 -19.30 26.24
CA VAL A 92 35.00 -18.25 25.25
C VAL A 92 35.60 -18.65 23.91
N HIS A 93 36.85 -19.11 23.86
CA HIS A 93 37.46 -19.58 22.62
C HIS A 93 36.74 -20.78 21.99
N SER A 94 36.30 -21.75 22.81
CA SER A 94 35.51 -22.88 22.29
C SER A 94 34.17 -22.43 21.68
N LEU A 95 33.53 -21.42 22.29
CA LEU A 95 32.28 -20.84 21.79
C LEU A 95 32.51 -20.02 20.52
N GLU A 96 33.58 -19.21 20.47
CA GLU A 96 34.00 -18.47 19.27
C GLU A 96 34.28 -19.40 18.10
N GLN A 97 35.00 -20.51 18.35
CA GLN A 97 35.26 -21.52 17.33
C GLN A 97 33.97 -22.17 16.84
N SER A 98 33.07 -22.55 17.75
CA SER A 98 31.78 -23.14 17.37
C SER A 98 30.88 -22.15 16.60
N ASN A 99 30.93 -20.86 16.94
CA ASN A 99 30.20 -19.81 16.22
C ASN A 99 30.76 -19.62 14.81
N ALA A 100 32.09 -19.57 14.65
CA ALA A 100 32.73 -19.47 13.34
C ALA A 100 32.36 -20.67 12.43
N GLU A 101 32.32 -21.88 12.99
CA GLU A 101 31.86 -23.07 12.25
C GLU A 101 30.39 -22.99 11.84
N LEU A 102 29.52 -22.47 12.72
CA LEU A 102 28.10 -22.27 12.41
C LEU A 102 27.91 -21.20 11.34
N GLU A 103 28.66 -20.10 11.39
CA GLU A 103 28.65 -19.05 10.37
C GLU A 103 29.05 -19.61 8.99
N LEU A 104 30.09 -20.43 8.93
CA LEU A 104 30.49 -21.11 7.69
C LEU A 104 29.40 -22.04 7.15
N LYS A 105 28.76 -22.83 8.02
CA LYS A 105 27.64 -23.71 7.62
C LYS A 105 26.44 -22.92 7.10
N ILE A 106 26.15 -21.76 7.69
CA ILE A 106 25.09 -20.87 7.23
C ILE A 106 25.43 -20.30 5.85
N GLN A 107 26.67 -19.81 5.66
CA GLN A 107 27.12 -19.31 4.37
C GLN A 107 27.06 -20.39 3.29
N GLU A 108 27.52 -21.60 3.58
CA GLU A 108 27.42 -22.73 2.65
C GLU A 108 25.96 -23.08 2.31
N TYR A 109 25.07 -23.07 3.29
CA TYR A 109 23.65 -23.34 3.07
C TYR A 109 23.03 -22.31 2.12
N TYR A 110 23.32 -21.02 2.33
CA TYR A 110 22.89 -19.96 1.42
C TYR A 110 23.51 -20.13 0.02
N ASN A 111 24.81 -20.42 -0.08
CA ASN A 111 25.47 -20.63 -1.36
C ASN A 111 24.89 -21.83 -2.13
N LYS A 112 24.60 -22.95 -1.45
CA LYS A 112 23.94 -24.12 -2.04
C LYS A 112 22.52 -23.80 -2.52
N ARG A 113 21.77 -22.97 -1.78
CA ARG A 113 20.42 -22.53 -2.17
C ARG A 113 20.45 -21.54 -3.34
N THR A 114 21.42 -20.63 -3.36
CA THR A 114 21.58 -19.62 -4.42
C THR A 114 22.09 -20.26 -5.71
N ALA A 115 23.07 -21.16 -5.63
CA ALA A 115 23.61 -21.90 -6.78
C ALA A 115 22.62 -22.91 -7.38
N GLY A 116 21.65 -23.40 -6.60
CA GLY A 116 20.55 -24.22 -7.11
C GLY A 116 19.48 -23.44 -7.90
N SER A 117 19.50 -22.09 -7.84
CA SER A 117 18.52 -21.23 -8.50
C SER A 117 19.08 -20.39 -9.65
N SER A 118 20.40 -20.37 -9.85
CA SER A 118 20.99 -19.85 -11.08
C SER A 118 20.85 -20.87 -12.20
N LYS A 119 19.61 -21.23 -12.54
CA LYS A 119 19.31 -21.68 -13.90
C LYS A 119 19.62 -20.48 -14.77
N ASP A 120 20.48 -20.63 -15.76
CA ASP A 120 20.90 -19.56 -16.66
C ASP A 120 19.66 -18.88 -17.27
N LEU A 121 19.21 -17.81 -16.62
CA LEU A 121 18.00 -17.06 -16.99
C LEU A 121 18.20 -16.34 -18.32
N THR A 122 19.46 -16.16 -18.71
CA THR A 122 19.92 -15.58 -19.96
C THR A 122 19.37 -16.30 -21.21
N LEU A 123 19.18 -17.63 -21.16
CA LEU A 123 18.56 -18.39 -22.26
C LEU A 123 17.05 -18.18 -22.34
N TYR A 124 16.39 -17.97 -21.21
CA TYR A 124 14.98 -17.64 -21.17
C TYR A 124 14.76 -16.20 -21.62
N ASP A 125 15.66 -15.28 -21.27
CA ASP A 125 15.60 -13.88 -21.69
C ASP A 125 15.69 -13.72 -23.21
N SER A 126 16.56 -14.49 -23.89
CA SER A 126 16.63 -14.49 -25.36
C SER A 126 15.35 -15.06 -25.99
N THR A 127 14.85 -16.17 -25.44
CA THR A 127 13.60 -16.81 -25.92
C THR A 127 12.38 -15.90 -25.71
N ILE A 128 12.32 -15.17 -24.58
CA ILE A 128 11.27 -14.19 -24.28
C ILE A 128 11.37 -12.99 -25.24
N ALA A 129 12.58 -12.53 -25.58
CA ALA A 129 12.77 -11.44 -26.53
C ALA A 129 12.29 -11.82 -27.94
N ASP A 130 12.56 -13.05 -28.38
CA ASP A 130 12.09 -13.56 -29.67
C ASP A 130 10.56 -13.71 -29.71
N LEU A 131 9.96 -14.26 -28.65
CA LEU A 131 8.49 -14.35 -28.52
C LEU A 131 7.83 -12.97 -28.48
N ARG A 132 8.43 -11.98 -27.81
CA ARG A 132 7.93 -10.60 -27.81
C ARG A 132 7.97 -9.98 -29.20
N LYS A 133 9.01 -10.29 -29.98
CA LYS A 133 9.15 -9.80 -31.35
C LYS A 133 8.12 -10.43 -32.29
N GLU A 134 7.88 -11.74 -32.15
CA GLU A 134 6.84 -12.47 -32.90
C GLU A 134 5.43 -11.96 -32.56
N VAL A 135 5.15 -11.73 -31.28
CA VAL A 135 3.90 -11.06 -30.84
C VAL A 135 3.81 -9.66 -31.43
N GLN A 136 4.88 -8.87 -31.44
CA GLN A 136 4.86 -7.51 -32.00
C GLN A 136 4.68 -7.48 -33.53
N THR A 137 5.09 -8.53 -34.26
CA THR A 137 4.89 -8.61 -35.72
C THR A 137 3.50 -9.13 -36.10
N ASP A 138 2.95 -10.08 -35.34
CA ASP A 138 1.70 -10.75 -35.71
C ASP A 138 0.45 -10.05 -35.15
N THR A 139 0.60 -9.26 -34.08
CA THR A 139 -0.56 -8.72 -33.38
C THR A 139 -1.09 -7.36 -33.86
N PRO A 140 -0.30 -6.33 -34.24
CA PRO A 140 -0.86 -4.99 -34.41
C PRO A 140 -1.90 -4.88 -35.54
N LEU A 141 -1.91 -5.81 -36.49
CA LEU A 141 -2.89 -5.82 -37.58
C LEU A 141 -4.11 -6.72 -37.31
N HIS A 142 -4.04 -7.70 -36.40
CA HIS A 142 -5.13 -8.66 -36.19
C HIS A 142 -6.07 -8.25 -35.04
N TRP A 143 -5.56 -7.77 -33.89
CA TRP A 143 -6.43 -7.37 -32.78
C TRP A 143 -7.11 -6.01 -32.99
N ALA A 144 -6.49 -5.14 -33.80
CA ALA A 144 -7.01 -3.80 -34.07
C ALA A 144 -8.20 -3.81 -35.04
N THR A 145 -8.39 -4.88 -35.82
CA THR A 145 -9.43 -4.96 -36.84
C THR A 145 -10.65 -5.78 -36.41
N ASP A 146 -10.47 -6.81 -35.57
CA ASP A 146 -11.57 -7.75 -35.24
C ASP A 146 -12.25 -7.53 -33.89
N THR A 147 -11.88 -6.50 -33.12
CA THR A 147 -12.55 -6.20 -31.85
C THR A 147 -13.54 -5.03 -32.02
N PRO A 148 -14.85 -5.28 -32.19
CA PRO A 148 -15.82 -4.20 -32.29
C PRO A 148 -15.83 -3.35 -31.00
N PRO A 149 -16.05 -2.03 -31.08
CA PRO A 149 -15.94 -1.10 -29.94
C PRO A 149 -17.12 -1.21 -28.93
N VAL A 150 -17.75 -2.38 -28.82
CA VAL A 150 -18.97 -2.61 -28.03
C VAL A 150 -18.65 -3.54 -26.85
N ALA A 151 -17.87 -3.01 -25.91
CA ALA A 151 -17.86 -3.32 -24.47
C ALA A 151 -16.70 -2.53 -23.86
N GLY A 152 -16.98 -1.29 -23.46
CA GLY A 152 -16.01 -0.30 -23.02
C GLY A 152 -15.24 -0.71 -21.77
N CYS A 153 -14.11 -1.37 -21.98
CA CYS A 153 -12.80 -1.09 -21.40
C CYS A 153 -11.86 -2.18 -21.91
N PRO A 154 -10.83 -1.87 -22.72
CA PRO A 154 -9.82 -2.86 -23.06
C PRO A 154 -9.25 -3.42 -21.77
N VAL A 155 -8.82 -4.69 -21.77
CA VAL A 155 -8.25 -5.38 -20.60
C VAL A 155 -7.25 -4.51 -19.81
N SER A 156 -6.56 -3.58 -20.47
CA SER A 156 -5.75 -2.51 -19.88
C SER A 156 -6.46 -1.71 -18.79
N CYS A 157 -7.68 -1.20 -19.00
CA CYS A 157 -8.40 -0.41 -18.00
C CYS A 157 -8.84 -1.26 -16.80
N ARG A 158 -9.18 -2.54 -17.02
CA ARG A 158 -9.46 -3.48 -15.92
C ARG A 158 -8.19 -3.73 -15.11
N TYR A 159 -7.08 -4.01 -15.78
CA TYR A 159 -5.77 -4.18 -15.17
C TYR A 159 -5.34 -2.96 -14.35
N GLU A 160 -5.49 -1.74 -14.89
CA GLU A 160 -5.19 -0.50 -14.18
C GLU A 160 -6.07 -0.33 -12.93
N SER A 161 -7.38 -0.64 -13.02
CA SER A 161 -8.27 -0.57 -11.86
C SER A 161 -7.89 -1.58 -10.78
N GLU A 162 -7.57 -2.82 -11.16
CA GLU A 162 -7.14 -3.87 -10.22
C GLU A 162 -5.78 -3.53 -9.61
N HIS A 163 -4.84 -3.06 -10.40
CA HIS A 163 -3.51 -2.63 -9.95
C HIS A 163 -3.62 -1.49 -8.94
N ASN A 164 -4.41 -0.45 -9.23
CA ASN A 164 -4.64 0.67 -8.31
C ASN A 164 -5.28 0.19 -7.00
N THR A 165 -6.21 -0.77 -7.06
CA THR A 165 -6.79 -1.34 -5.83
C THR A 165 -5.78 -2.18 -5.05
N CYS A 166 -4.89 -2.94 -5.73
CA CYS A 166 -3.81 -3.68 -5.08
C CYS A 166 -2.83 -2.73 -4.39
N GLU A 167 -2.39 -1.66 -5.08
CA GLU A 167 -1.51 -0.65 -4.49
C GLU A 167 -2.14 0.03 -3.27
N MET A 168 -3.44 0.35 -3.33
CA MET A 168 -4.17 0.90 -2.18
C MET A 168 -4.18 -0.07 -0.99
N VAL A 169 -4.45 -1.36 -1.23
CA VAL A 169 -4.40 -2.40 -0.20
C VAL A 169 -2.98 -2.58 0.35
N GLU A 170 -1.96 -2.53 -0.49
CA GLU A 170 -0.55 -2.61 -0.07
C GLU A 170 -0.13 -1.41 0.79
N MET A 171 -0.59 -0.21 0.45
CA MET A 171 -0.40 0.98 1.27
C MET A 171 -1.10 0.84 2.63
N ASP A 172 -2.33 0.34 2.66
CA ASP A 172 -3.07 0.10 3.91
C ASP A 172 -2.40 -0.98 4.76
N LEU A 173 -1.93 -2.08 4.17
CA LEU A 173 -1.15 -3.11 4.86
C LEU A 173 0.14 -2.52 5.45
N SER A 174 0.85 -1.69 4.69
CA SER A 174 2.06 -1.01 5.16
C SER A 174 1.77 -0.05 6.30
N ARG A 175 0.64 0.67 6.25
CA ARG A 175 0.17 1.54 7.33
C ARG A 175 -0.20 0.74 8.57
N MET A 176 -0.92 -0.37 8.45
CA MET A 176 -1.29 -1.22 9.58
C MET A 176 -0.06 -1.86 10.23
N ARG A 177 0.95 -2.24 9.45
CA ARG A 177 2.25 -2.69 10.00
C ARG A 177 2.92 -1.60 10.84
N LYS A 178 2.97 -0.36 10.35
CA LYS A 178 3.52 0.77 11.14
C LYS A 178 2.75 0.99 12.44
N VAL A 179 1.42 0.94 12.40
CA VAL A 179 0.60 1.05 13.62
C VAL A 179 0.91 -0.09 14.59
N LEU A 180 1.11 -1.32 14.09
CA LEU A 180 1.50 -2.46 14.92
C LEU A 180 2.90 -2.27 15.52
N ASP A 181 3.86 -1.73 14.76
CA ASP A 181 5.20 -1.41 15.27
C ASP A 181 5.14 -0.32 16.35
N ASP A 182 4.38 0.76 16.13
CA ASP A 182 4.15 1.83 17.11
C ASP A 182 3.48 1.30 18.39
N LEU A 183 2.49 0.40 18.24
CA LEU A 183 1.85 -0.28 19.37
C LEU A 183 2.81 -1.21 20.10
N THR A 184 3.73 -1.86 19.39
CA THR A 184 4.75 -2.73 19.98
C THR A 184 5.76 -1.92 20.80
N ILE A 185 6.20 -0.77 20.29
CA ILE A 185 7.10 0.15 21.01
C ILE A 185 6.40 0.70 22.25
N SER A 186 5.17 1.21 22.12
CA SER A 186 4.42 1.73 23.28
C SER A 186 4.11 0.65 24.32
N LYS A 187 3.86 -0.60 23.91
CA LYS A 187 3.76 -1.73 24.82
C LYS A 187 5.07 -1.96 25.57
N SER A 188 6.21 -1.98 24.89
CA SER A 188 7.51 -2.14 25.56
C SER A 188 7.83 -1.00 26.52
N ASP A 189 7.46 0.25 26.17
CA ASP A 189 7.63 1.41 27.05
C ASP A 189 6.81 1.27 28.34
N LEU A 190 5.55 0.80 28.21
CA LEU A 190 4.69 0.52 29.35
C LEU A 190 5.20 -0.65 30.19
N GLU A 191 5.74 -1.70 29.57
CA GLU A 191 6.37 -2.83 30.29
C GLU A 191 7.58 -2.36 31.11
N VAL A 192 8.42 -1.49 30.55
CA VAL A 192 9.55 -0.89 31.27
C VAL A 192 9.07 -0.02 32.44
N GLN A 193 8.04 0.80 32.26
CA GLN A 193 7.46 1.60 33.35
C GLN A 193 6.89 0.72 34.47
N VAL A 194 6.20 -0.37 34.12
CA VAL A 194 5.66 -1.33 35.09
C VAL A 194 6.79 -2.00 35.87
N GLU A 195 7.89 -2.38 35.22
CA GLU A 195 9.03 -2.98 35.90
C GLU A 195 9.75 -1.96 36.80
N GLY A 196 9.93 -0.71 36.34
CA GLY A 196 10.48 0.37 37.17
C GLY A 196 9.65 0.62 38.44
N LEU A 197 8.32 0.68 38.33
CA LEU A 197 7.44 0.82 39.50
C LEU A 197 7.50 -0.39 40.44
N ARG A 198 7.74 -1.60 39.92
CA ARG A 198 7.94 -2.80 40.76
C ARG A 198 9.26 -2.74 41.51
N GLU A 199 10.32 -2.28 40.86
CA GLU A 199 11.63 -2.07 41.48
C GLU A 199 11.54 -1.01 42.58
N GLU A 200 10.91 0.14 42.32
CA GLU A 200 10.69 1.20 43.31
C GLU A 200 9.92 0.69 44.54
N LEU A 201 8.84 -0.08 44.33
CA LEU A 201 8.13 -0.74 45.42
C LEU A 201 9.01 -1.73 46.19
N GLY A 202 9.94 -2.40 45.50
CA GLY A 202 10.94 -3.26 46.11
C GLY A 202 11.90 -2.50 47.00
N PHE A 203 12.44 -1.38 46.51
CA PHE A 203 13.32 -0.48 47.26
C PHE A 203 12.63 0.10 48.49
N LEU A 204 11.45 0.71 48.33
CA LEU A 204 10.68 1.28 49.43
C LEU A 204 10.37 0.26 50.53
N LYS A 205 10.04 -0.98 50.17
CA LYS A 205 9.82 -2.06 51.15
C LYS A 205 11.10 -2.41 51.90
N LYS A 206 12.23 -2.50 51.19
CA LYS A 206 13.53 -2.82 51.79
C LYS A 206 13.97 -1.71 52.73
N ASP A 207 13.91 -0.47 52.29
CA ASP A 207 14.23 0.71 53.10
C ASP A 207 13.37 0.76 54.36
N HIS A 208 12.04 0.56 54.22
CA HIS A 208 11.15 0.50 55.38
C HIS A 208 11.52 -0.62 56.36
N THR A 209 11.89 -1.81 55.87
CA THR A 209 12.33 -2.90 56.76
C THR A 209 13.65 -2.57 57.47
N GLU A 210 14.57 -1.88 56.80
CA GLU A 210 15.85 -1.44 57.38
C GLU A 210 15.63 -0.33 58.41
N GLU A 211 14.82 0.69 58.12
CA GLU A 211 14.45 1.75 59.07
C GLU A 211 13.77 1.21 60.33
N MET A 212 12.81 0.28 60.16
CA MET A 212 12.16 -0.36 61.29
C MET A 212 13.13 -1.18 62.14
N SER A 213 14.18 -1.75 61.52
CA SER A 213 15.25 -2.45 62.25
C SER A 213 16.15 -1.47 63.03
N LEU A 214 16.47 -0.33 62.43
CA LEU A 214 17.26 0.74 63.06
C LEU A 214 16.51 1.38 64.22
N LEU A 215 15.23 1.71 64.06
CA LEU A 215 14.41 2.28 65.13
C LEU A 215 14.27 1.31 66.32
N ARG A 216 14.13 0.00 66.05
CA ARG A 216 14.17 -1.02 67.10
C ARG A 216 15.52 -1.07 67.83
N SER A 217 16.63 -0.81 67.14
CA SER A 217 17.96 -0.74 67.76
C SER A 217 18.17 0.54 68.58
N GLN A 218 17.65 1.68 68.12
CA GLN A 218 17.78 2.97 68.82
C GLN A 218 16.90 3.07 70.06
N GLN A 219 15.73 2.43 70.07
CA GLN A 219 14.86 2.40 71.25
C GLN A 219 15.46 1.61 72.43
N ALA A 220 16.57 0.88 72.23
CA ALA A 220 17.30 0.17 73.28
C ALA A 220 18.37 1.02 74.02
N GLY A 221 18.54 2.30 73.68
CA GLY A 221 19.57 3.16 74.28
C GLY A 221 19.07 4.58 74.57
N SER A 222 18.22 4.75 75.59
CA SER A 222 18.03 6.08 76.20
C SER A 222 18.96 6.23 77.40
N VAL A 223 19.94 7.13 77.29
CA VAL A 223 20.82 7.55 78.38
C VAL A 223 20.56 9.03 78.61
N SER A 224 19.82 9.33 79.68
CA SER A 224 19.60 10.69 80.17
C SER A 224 20.79 11.09 81.05
N VAL A 225 21.47 12.17 80.68
CA VAL A 225 22.58 12.76 81.45
C VAL A 225 22.28 14.25 81.60
N GLU A 226 21.82 14.61 82.79
CA GLU A 226 21.63 15.99 83.24
C GLU A 226 22.97 16.46 83.83
N VAL A 227 23.60 17.45 83.20
CA VAL A 227 24.79 18.12 83.74
C VAL A 227 24.39 19.51 84.18
N ASP A 228 24.40 19.68 85.49
CA ASP A 228 24.20 20.95 86.19
C ASP A 228 25.46 21.83 86.02
N SER A 229 25.29 23.11 85.70
CA SER A 229 26.41 24.06 85.58
C SER A 229 25.96 25.44 86.05
N ALA A 230 26.32 25.76 87.30
CA ALA A 230 26.19 27.09 87.87
C ALA A 230 27.42 27.94 87.54
N ARG A 231 27.20 29.14 86.98
CA ARG A 231 27.98 30.37 87.21
C ARG A 231 27.27 31.56 86.54
N THR A 232 26.98 32.57 87.35
CA THR A 232 26.28 33.81 86.98
C THR A 232 27.28 34.89 86.61
N ASP A 233 27.47 35.10 85.30
CA ASP A 233 27.96 36.35 84.74
C ASP A 233 26.83 36.92 83.86
N ASP A 234 26.55 38.22 83.95
CA ASP A 234 25.36 38.96 83.47
C ASP A 234 24.52 38.29 82.36
N LEU A 235 23.69 37.33 82.77
CA LEU A 235 22.85 36.50 81.91
C LEU A 235 21.93 37.34 81.01
N THR A 236 21.48 38.50 81.50
CA THR A 236 20.58 39.39 80.78
C THR A 236 21.25 40.00 79.54
N MET A 237 22.54 40.34 79.62
CA MET A 237 23.30 40.89 78.50
C MET A 237 23.61 39.80 77.46
N GLU A 238 23.98 38.61 77.92
CA GLU A 238 24.24 37.47 77.04
C GLU A 238 22.96 37.00 76.33
N LEU A 239 21.82 36.94 77.04
CA LEU A 239 20.51 36.63 76.44
C LEU A 239 20.08 37.69 75.42
N GLN A 240 20.37 38.96 75.67
CA GLN A 240 20.08 40.03 74.73
C GLN A 240 20.97 39.94 73.47
N ASN A 241 22.27 39.66 73.64
CA ASN A 241 23.20 39.42 72.53
C ASN A 241 22.78 38.18 71.70
N MET A 242 22.40 37.09 72.36
CA MET A 242 21.87 35.90 71.71
C MET A 242 20.58 36.21 70.94
N ARG A 243 19.67 37.01 71.50
CA ARG A 243 18.45 37.44 70.81
C ARG A 243 18.75 38.27 69.56
N GLU A 244 19.67 39.22 69.66
CA GLU A 244 20.10 40.04 68.53
C GLU A 244 20.76 39.19 67.43
N GLN A 245 21.57 38.19 67.80
CA GLN A 245 22.14 37.23 66.84
C GLN A 245 21.07 36.39 66.15
N TYR A 246 20.08 35.87 66.89
CA TYR A 246 18.96 35.13 66.31
C TYR A 246 18.10 36.01 65.41
N GLU A 247 17.81 37.25 65.82
CA GLU A 247 17.05 38.19 65.00
C GLU A 247 17.79 38.54 63.72
N ALA A 248 19.11 38.78 63.79
CA ALA A 248 19.95 38.97 62.62
C ALA A 248 19.96 37.74 61.70
N LEU A 249 20.01 36.53 62.26
CA LEU A 249 19.99 35.27 61.50
C LEU A 249 18.63 35.03 60.84
N VAL A 250 17.52 35.31 61.53
CA VAL A 250 16.17 35.23 60.98
C VAL A 250 15.97 36.25 59.85
N GLN A 251 16.42 37.49 60.05
CA GLN A 251 16.37 38.50 59.00
C GLN A 251 17.24 38.13 57.80
N ARG A 252 18.43 37.55 58.03
CA ARG A 252 19.32 37.07 56.96
C ARG A 252 18.65 35.93 56.19
N ASN A 253 18.10 34.93 56.88
CA ASN A 253 17.38 33.81 56.28
C ASN A 253 16.18 34.29 55.45
N ARG A 254 15.38 35.23 55.98
CA ARG A 254 14.26 35.84 55.24
C ARG A 254 14.72 36.52 53.95
N ARG A 255 15.82 37.30 53.99
CA ARG A 255 16.38 37.94 52.78
C ARG A 255 16.89 36.90 51.79
N GLU A 256 17.61 35.88 52.26
CA GLU A 256 18.12 34.81 51.41
C GLU A 256 16.99 34.00 50.74
N ALA A 257 15.91 33.71 51.46
CA ALA A 257 14.71 33.07 50.92
C ALA A 257 14.04 33.94 49.85
N GLU A 258 13.85 35.24 50.12
CA GLU A 258 13.27 36.18 49.16
C GLU A 258 14.11 36.27 47.87
N ILE A 259 15.44 36.41 47.99
CA ILE A 259 16.36 36.42 46.84
C ILE A 259 16.27 35.09 46.07
N TRP A 260 16.17 33.97 46.79
CA TRP A 260 16.02 32.65 46.17
C TRP A 260 14.71 32.52 45.38
N PHE A 261 13.59 32.97 45.95
CA PHE A 261 12.29 32.98 45.26
C PHE A 261 12.31 33.93 44.06
N GLN A 262 12.88 35.13 44.19
CA GLN A 262 13.03 36.08 43.10
C GLN A 262 13.86 35.48 41.95
N LYS A 263 15.02 34.90 42.25
CA LYS A 263 15.84 34.21 41.25
C LYS A 263 15.07 33.08 40.56
N LYS A 264 14.31 32.27 41.31
CA LYS A 264 13.54 31.16 40.73
C LYS A 264 12.41 31.66 39.83
N THR A 265 11.70 32.70 40.24
CA THR A 265 10.61 33.32 39.46
C THR A 265 11.13 34.01 38.20
N GLU A 266 12.28 34.68 38.25
CA GLU A 266 12.94 35.24 37.07
C GLU A 266 13.35 34.16 36.06
N VAL A 267 13.93 33.05 36.54
CA VAL A 267 14.26 31.89 35.68
C VAL A 267 12.99 31.32 35.02
N LEU A 268 11.90 31.17 35.78
CA LEU A 268 10.63 30.70 35.21
C LEU A 268 10.05 31.70 34.20
N LYS A 269 10.15 33.01 34.47
CA LYS A 269 9.66 34.07 33.57
C LYS A 269 10.44 34.09 32.26
N THR A 270 11.76 33.96 32.31
CA THR A 270 12.63 33.89 31.12
C THR A 270 12.43 32.59 30.34
N GLN A 271 12.21 31.47 31.03
CA GLN A 271 11.85 30.20 30.39
C GLN A 271 10.46 30.27 29.73
N MET A 272 9.49 30.92 30.38
CA MET A 272 8.16 31.11 29.81
C MET A 272 8.20 32.03 28.59
N SER A 273 8.99 33.11 28.63
CA SER A 273 9.14 34.00 27.47
C SER A 273 9.84 33.31 26.30
N SER A 274 10.91 32.55 26.54
CA SER A 274 11.59 31.77 25.49
C SER A 274 10.66 30.71 24.90
N SER A 275 9.99 29.91 25.73
CA SER A 275 9.00 28.93 25.27
C SER A 275 7.85 29.57 24.47
N THR A 276 7.34 30.73 24.91
CA THR A 276 6.31 31.48 24.17
C THR A 276 6.82 31.94 22.81
N THR A 277 8.07 32.43 22.72
CA THR A 277 8.67 32.82 21.43
C THR A 277 8.89 31.62 20.50
N GLU A 278 9.28 30.46 21.02
CA GLU A 278 9.43 29.22 20.24
C GLU A 278 8.09 28.72 19.71
N ILE A 279 7.04 28.74 20.52
CA ILE A 279 5.69 28.37 20.09
C ILE A 279 5.20 29.34 18.99
N ASN A 280 5.44 30.64 19.16
CA ASN A 280 5.05 31.63 18.16
C ASN A 280 5.81 31.45 16.85
N THR A 281 7.13 31.26 16.87
CA THR A 281 7.93 31.01 15.66
C THR A 281 7.52 29.71 14.95
N SER A 282 7.24 28.65 15.71
CA SER A 282 6.68 27.40 15.17
C SER A 282 5.29 27.61 14.54
N ARG A 283 4.42 28.41 15.17
CA ARG A 283 3.12 28.78 14.61
C ARG A 283 3.28 29.57 13.31
N PHE A 284 4.19 30.55 13.27
CA PHE A 284 4.46 31.36 12.08
C PHE A 284 5.01 30.53 10.91
N THR A 285 5.79 29.47 11.17
CA THR A 285 6.27 28.57 10.11
C THR A 285 5.20 27.56 9.67
N THR A 286 4.31 27.14 10.58
CA THR A 286 3.28 26.13 10.28
C THR A 286 2.05 26.71 9.57
N SER A 287 1.63 27.95 9.89
CA SER A 287 0.47 28.60 9.24
C SER A 287 0.56 28.67 7.71
N PRO A 288 1.65 29.19 7.10
CA PRO A 288 1.74 29.30 5.65
C PRO A 288 1.76 27.93 4.97
N LEU A 289 2.37 26.92 5.60
CA LEU A 289 2.35 25.55 5.07
C LEU A 289 0.92 24.99 5.03
N ARG A 290 0.11 25.25 6.06
CA ARG A 290 -1.31 24.85 6.07
C ARG A 290 -2.12 25.58 5.00
N GLU A 291 -1.89 26.88 4.83
CA GLU A 291 -2.54 27.67 3.78
C GLU A 291 -2.16 27.17 2.38
N LEU A 292 -0.90 26.82 2.14
CA LEU A 292 -0.44 26.23 0.88
C LEU A 292 -1.07 24.86 0.63
N ILE A 293 -1.15 23.99 1.65
CA ILE A 293 -1.81 22.68 1.53
C ILE A 293 -3.29 22.86 1.14
N LEU A 294 -3.99 23.81 1.76
CA LEU A 294 -5.39 24.11 1.43
C LEU A 294 -5.53 24.67 0.02
N ALA A 295 -4.63 25.57 -0.40
CA ALA A 295 -4.62 26.12 -1.76
C ALA A 295 -4.40 25.02 -2.81
N ILE A 296 -3.39 24.17 -2.63
CA ILE A 296 -3.09 23.05 -3.52
C ILE A 296 -4.27 22.07 -3.57
N SER A 297 -4.86 21.73 -2.43
CA SER A 297 -6.03 20.84 -2.36
C SER A 297 -7.24 21.41 -3.12
N SER A 298 -7.47 22.73 -3.02
CA SER A 298 -8.53 23.40 -3.76
C SER A 298 -8.29 23.36 -5.28
N ILE A 299 -7.06 23.63 -5.72
CA ILE A 299 -6.67 23.58 -7.14
C ILE A 299 -6.78 22.14 -7.67
N LEU A 300 -6.34 21.15 -6.89
CA LEU A 300 -6.44 19.75 -7.27
C LEU A 300 -7.91 19.34 -7.45
N ARG A 301 -8.78 19.74 -6.52
CA ARG A 301 -10.22 19.47 -6.60
C ARG A 301 -10.89 20.14 -7.79
N SER A 302 -10.56 21.41 -8.07
CA SER A 302 -11.13 22.10 -9.23
C SER A 302 -10.63 21.52 -10.56
N SER A 303 -9.35 21.15 -10.64
CA SER A 303 -8.76 20.47 -11.80
C SER A 303 -9.41 19.09 -12.03
N PHE A 304 -9.63 18.33 -10.96
CA PHE A 304 -10.33 17.04 -11.02
C PHE A 304 -11.75 17.21 -11.58
N LEU A 305 -12.52 18.18 -11.08
CA LEU A 305 -13.86 18.46 -11.58
C LEU A 305 -13.84 18.92 -13.05
N HIS A 306 -12.85 19.71 -13.45
CA HIS A 306 -12.69 20.12 -14.84
C HIS A 306 -12.43 18.92 -15.76
N ARG A 307 -11.57 17.98 -15.34
CA ARG A 307 -11.30 16.74 -16.07
C ARG A 307 -12.55 15.87 -16.23
N VAL A 308 -13.30 15.65 -15.15
CA VAL A 308 -14.54 14.85 -15.22
C VAL A 308 -15.56 15.50 -16.16
N ASN A 309 -15.69 16.82 -16.11
CA ASN A 309 -16.60 17.55 -17.01
C ASN A 309 -16.15 17.48 -18.47
N SER A 310 -14.84 17.61 -18.76
CA SER A 310 -14.34 17.51 -20.13
C SER A 310 -14.47 16.09 -20.69
N GLU A 311 -14.24 15.06 -19.88
CA GLU A 311 -14.50 13.66 -20.23
C GLU A 311 -15.98 13.41 -20.52
N SER A 312 -16.89 13.92 -19.68
CA SER A 312 -18.34 13.83 -19.92
C SER A 312 -18.74 14.50 -21.23
N ARG A 313 -18.24 15.71 -21.50
CA ARG A 313 -18.51 16.44 -22.76
C ARG A 313 -17.98 15.68 -23.97
N LEU A 314 -16.81 15.07 -23.86
CA LEU A 314 -16.21 14.27 -24.93
C LEU A 314 -17.04 13.01 -25.19
N GLN A 315 -17.53 12.34 -24.15
CA GLN A 315 -18.43 11.21 -24.28
C GLN A 315 -19.76 11.60 -24.93
N GLU A 316 -20.37 12.72 -24.54
CA GLU A 316 -21.58 13.25 -25.19
C GLU A 316 -21.37 13.51 -26.69
N VAL A 317 -20.24 14.12 -27.06
CA VAL A 317 -19.90 14.37 -28.47
C VAL A 317 -19.73 13.05 -29.22
N ARG A 318 -19.00 12.09 -28.65
CA ARG A 318 -18.86 10.75 -29.25
C ARG A 318 -20.21 10.08 -29.46
N GLN A 319 -21.10 10.13 -28.47
CA GLN A 319 -22.44 9.55 -28.58
C GLN A 319 -23.25 10.23 -29.69
N ARG A 320 -23.22 11.56 -29.78
CA ARG A 320 -23.88 12.31 -30.87
C ARG A 320 -23.32 11.93 -32.24
N SER A 321 -22.00 11.80 -32.37
CA SER A 321 -21.38 11.39 -33.64
C SER A 321 -21.74 9.96 -34.03
N VAL A 322 -21.76 9.01 -33.08
CA VAL A 322 -22.21 7.64 -33.34
C VAL A 322 -23.68 7.62 -33.77
N GLN A 323 -24.54 8.41 -33.13
CA GLN A 323 -25.94 8.55 -33.53
C GLN A 323 -26.07 9.12 -34.95
N GLN A 324 -25.31 10.16 -35.29
CA GLN A 324 -25.32 10.74 -36.65
C GLN A 324 -24.86 9.74 -37.70
N ILE A 325 -23.79 8.98 -37.43
CA ILE A 325 -23.32 7.91 -38.33
C ILE A 325 -24.39 6.83 -38.47
N GLY A 326 -25.05 6.44 -37.38
CA GLY A 326 -26.15 5.47 -37.41
C GLY A 326 -27.32 5.93 -38.28
N VAL A 327 -27.70 7.21 -38.19
CA VAL A 327 -28.74 7.79 -39.05
C VAL A 327 -28.32 7.81 -40.52
N LEU A 328 -27.07 8.17 -40.83
CA LEU A 328 -26.57 8.14 -42.21
C LEU A 328 -26.50 6.72 -42.76
N GLN A 329 -26.08 5.74 -41.96
CA GLN A 329 -26.06 4.33 -42.34
C GLN A 329 -27.46 3.81 -42.65
N GLU A 330 -28.47 4.22 -41.87
CA GLU A 330 -29.86 3.84 -42.13
C GLU A 330 -30.36 4.40 -43.47
N HIS A 331 -30.03 5.66 -43.79
CA HIS A 331 -30.36 6.23 -45.10
C HIS A 331 -29.65 5.49 -46.25
N ILE A 332 -28.38 5.12 -46.07
CA ILE A 332 -27.65 4.31 -47.06
C ILE A 332 -28.34 2.95 -47.26
N ASN A 333 -28.72 2.28 -46.17
CA ASN A 333 -29.42 0.98 -46.24
C ASN A 333 -30.74 1.09 -47.02
N ILE A 334 -31.53 2.15 -46.79
CA ILE A 334 -32.79 2.39 -47.51
C ILE A 334 -32.51 2.56 -49.01
N LEU A 335 -31.54 3.42 -49.39
CA LEU A 335 -31.18 3.63 -50.78
C LEU A 335 -30.62 2.38 -51.46
N GLU A 336 -29.84 1.56 -50.75
CA GLU A 336 -29.35 0.28 -51.25
C GLU A 336 -30.50 -0.70 -51.53
N VAL A 337 -31.52 -0.72 -50.67
CA VAL A 337 -32.72 -1.54 -50.87
C VAL A 337 -33.51 -1.05 -52.07
N GLU A 338 -33.73 0.26 -52.21
CA GLU A 338 -34.40 0.86 -53.37
C GLU A 338 -33.65 0.56 -54.68
N LEU A 339 -32.31 0.69 -54.69
CA LEU A 339 -31.50 0.35 -55.86
C LEU A 339 -31.61 -1.14 -56.23
N LYS A 340 -31.60 -2.04 -55.24
CA LYS A 340 -31.79 -3.49 -55.48
C LYS A 340 -33.17 -3.78 -56.05
N GLN A 341 -34.21 -3.10 -55.56
CA GLN A 341 -35.57 -3.23 -56.09
C GLN A 341 -35.65 -2.76 -57.55
N LEU A 342 -35.12 -1.57 -57.86
CA LEU A 342 -35.08 -1.06 -59.23
C LEU A 342 -34.28 -1.98 -60.17
N HIS A 343 -33.19 -2.57 -59.69
CA HIS A 343 -32.42 -3.54 -60.48
C HIS A 343 -33.24 -4.79 -60.81
N ALA A 344 -33.93 -5.36 -59.82
CA ALA A 344 -34.82 -6.49 -60.02
C ALA A 344 -35.97 -6.17 -60.99
N ASP A 345 -36.55 -4.97 -60.90
CA ASP A 345 -37.59 -4.51 -61.82
C ASP A 345 -37.07 -4.35 -63.26
N MET A 346 -35.85 -3.82 -63.44
CA MET A 346 -35.21 -3.72 -64.76
C MET A 346 -34.92 -5.10 -65.35
N GLU A 347 -34.40 -6.03 -64.55
CA GLU A 347 -34.15 -7.42 -64.97
C GLU A 347 -35.46 -8.10 -65.38
N HIS A 348 -36.52 -7.89 -64.60
CA HIS A 348 -37.84 -8.41 -64.91
C HIS A 348 -38.38 -7.85 -66.24
N GLN A 349 -38.31 -6.54 -66.43
CA GLN A 349 -38.71 -5.89 -67.70
C GLN A 349 -37.87 -6.40 -68.88
N ALA A 350 -36.56 -6.57 -68.71
CA ALA A 350 -35.68 -7.08 -69.76
C ALA A 350 -36.09 -8.51 -70.19
N GLU A 351 -36.46 -9.36 -69.23
CA GLU A 351 -36.95 -10.71 -69.51
C GLU A 351 -38.31 -10.69 -70.23
N GLU A 352 -39.25 -9.83 -69.80
CA GLU A 352 -40.52 -9.64 -70.51
C GLU A 352 -40.31 -9.18 -71.96
N TYR A 353 -39.40 -8.23 -72.20
CA TYR A 353 -39.03 -7.79 -73.55
C TYR A 353 -38.40 -8.91 -74.37
N ARG A 354 -37.57 -9.77 -73.76
CA ARG A 354 -36.98 -10.93 -74.42
C ARG A 354 -38.05 -11.92 -74.89
N ILE A 355 -39.02 -12.22 -74.02
CA ILE A 355 -40.14 -13.10 -74.35
C ILE A 355 -41.00 -12.48 -75.46
N LEU A 356 -41.31 -11.19 -75.37
CA LEU A 356 -42.09 -10.50 -76.40
C LEU A 356 -41.38 -10.49 -77.75
N LEU A 357 -40.06 -10.32 -77.76
CA LEU A 357 -39.24 -10.37 -78.97
C LEU A 357 -39.24 -11.77 -79.59
N ASP A 358 -39.15 -12.84 -78.78
CA ASP A 358 -39.26 -14.22 -79.25
C ASP A 358 -40.61 -14.50 -79.91
N ILE A 359 -41.71 -14.07 -79.27
CA ILE A 359 -43.06 -14.15 -79.84
C ILE A 359 -43.16 -13.37 -81.15
N LYS A 360 -42.61 -12.14 -81.20
CA LYS A 360 -42.59 -11.32 -82.41
C LYS A 360 -41.84 -12.02 -83.55
N MET A 361 -40.65 -12.56 -83.28
CA MET A 361 -39.88 -13.31 -84.26
C MET A 361 -40.65 -14.51 -84.79
N ARG A 362 -41.33 -15.26 -83.91
CA ARG A 362 -42.19 -16.38 -84.32
C ARG A 362 -43.35 -15.93 -85.22
N LEU A 363 -44.04 -14.86 -84.85
CA LEU A 363 -45.13 -14.30 -85.68
C LEU A 363 -44.62 -13.79 -87.03
N GLU A 364 -43.42 -13.18 -87.08
CA GLU A 364 -42.79 -12.76 -88.33
C GLU A 364 -42.47 -13.95 -89.24
N MET A 365 -42.01 -15.08 -88.69
CA MET A 365 -41.82 -16.33 -89.45
C MET A 365 -43.16 -16.85 -90.00
N GLU A 366 -44.20 -16.90 -89.18
CA GLU A 366 -45.54 -17.34 -89.61
C GLU A 366 -46.08 -16.44 -90.75
N ILE A 367 -45.92 -15.12 -90.64
CA ILE A 367 -46.30 -14.17 -91.70
C ILE A 367 -45.50 -14.41 -92.99
N ALA A 368 -44.19 -14.67 -92.89
CA ALA A 368 -43.36 -14.97 -94.06
C ALA A 368 -43.82 -16.27 -94.74
N GLU A 369 -44.18 -17.29 -93.97
CA GLU A 369 -44.77 -18.52 -94.50
C GLU A 369 -46.13 -18.27 -95.16
N TYR A 370 -47.01 -17.49 -94.52
CA TYR A 370 -48.30 -17.11 -95.10
C TYR A 370 -48.12 -16.37 -96.44
N ARG A 371 -47.17 -15.43 -96.54
CA ARG A 371 -46.83 -14.75 -97.81
C ARG A 371 -46.35 -15.74 -98.87
N ARG A 372 -45.45 -16.66 -98.52
CA ARG A 372 -44.94 -17.70 -99.43
C ARG A 372 -46.06 -18.60 -99.98
N LEU A 373 -47.03 -18.98 -99.15
CA LEU A 373 -48.17 -19.80 -99.57
C LEU A 373 -49.07 -19.03 -100.54
N LEU A 374 -49.37 -17.76 -100.25
CA LEU A 374 -50.17 -16.89 -101.12
C LEU A 374 -49.47 -16.64 -102.47
N ASP A 375 -48.17 -16.31 -102.47
CA ASP A 375 -47.39 -16.12 -103.70
C ASP A 375 -47.29 -17.42 -104.53
N GLY A 376 -47.26 -18.58 -103.85
CA GLY A 376 -47.30 -19.90 -104.49
C GLY A 376 -48.64 -20.22 -105.15
N GLU A 377 -49.76 -19.73 -104.59
CA GLU A 377 -51.08 -19.82 -105.21
C GLU A 377 -51.23 -18.87 -106.40
N GLU A 378 -50.69 -17.64 -106.32
CA GLU A 378 -50.64 -16.72 -107.47
C GLU A 378 -49.82 -17.30 -108.63
N CYS A 379 -48.69 -17.97 -108.37
CA CYS A 379 -47.93 -18.67 -109.40
C CYS A 379 -48.68 -19.87 -110.01
N ARG A 380 -49.57 -20.53 -109.25
CA ARG A 380 -50.42 -21.62 -109.76
C ARG A 380 -51.55 -21.11 -110.64
N LEU A 381 -52.12 -19.96 -110.31
CA LEU A 381 -53.15 -19.30 -111.12
C LEU A 381 -52.56 -18.73 -112.43
N VAL A 382 -51.34 -18.18 -112.41
CA VAL A 382 -50.67 -17.67 -113.62
C VAL A 382 -50.20 -18.80 -114.57
N ARG A 383 -49.83 -19.98 -114.05
CA ARG A 383 -49.45 -21.12 -114.91
C ARG A 383 -50.65 -21.77 -115.65
N GLY A 384 -51.88 -21.40 -115.30
CA GLY A 384 -53.11 -21.83 -115.98
C GLY A 384 -53.48 -21.01 -117.24
N GLN A 385 -52.92 -19.82 -117.43
CA GLN A 385 -53.12 -19.00 -118.63
C GLN A 385 -51.84 -18.25 -119.00
N GLY A 386 -51.10 -18.78 -119.97
CA GLY A 386 -50.08 -18.04 -120.73
C GLY A 386 -48.74 -17.85 -120.00
N GLY A 387 -47.68 -18.44 -120.56
CA GLY A 387 -46.33 -18.37 -120.02
C GLY A 387 -45.81 -16.93 -119.86
N GLY A 388 -45.49 -16.57 -118.62
CA GLY A 388 -44.66 -15.44 -118.27
C GLY A 388 -43.84 -15.79 -117.04
N LEU A 389 -42.51 -15.71 -117.13
CA LEU A 389 -41.61 -15.90 -115.99
C LEU A 389 -41.91 -14.84 -114.92
N CYS A 390 -42.44 -15.27 -113.79
CA CYS A 390 -42.49 -14.44 -112.59
C CYS A 390 -41.09 -14.48 -111.95
N VAL A 391 -40.35 -13.39 -112.12
CA VAL A 391 -39.16 -13.11 -111.30
C VAL A 391 -39.69 -12.53 -109.99
N CYS A 392 -39.82 -13.38 -108.97
CA CYS A 392 -40.07 -12.94 -107.61
C CYS A 392 -38.78 -12.28 -107.08
N HIS A 393 -38.77 -10.95 -107.06
CA HIS A 393 -37.75 -10.17 -106.39
C HIS A 393 -38.00 -10.32 -104.88
N LEU A 394 -37.27 -11.23 -104.23
CA LEU A 394 -37.19 -11.30 -102.78
C LEU A 394 -36.45 -10.04 -102.30
N THR A 395 -37.19 -8.97 -102.02
CA THR A 395 -36.66 -7.90 -101.18
C THR A 395 -36.60 -8.43 -99.76
N GLU A 396 -35.42 -8.88 -99.36
CA GLU A 396 -35.06 -9.15 -97.97
C GLU A 396 -35.32 -7.89 -97.15
N HIS A 397 -36.46 -7.83 -96.47
CA HIS A 397 -36.68 -6.87 -95.40
C HIS A 397 -35.90 -7.36 -94.18
N GLY A 398 -34.60 -7.05 -94.14
CA GLY A 398 -33.81 -7.15 -92.92
C GLY A 398 -34.42 -6.28 -91.81
N PRO A 399 -34.22 -6.63 -90.53
CA PRO A 399 -34.86 -5.93 -89.42
C PRO A 399 -34.39 -4.47 -89.39
N HIS A 400 -35.34 -3.53 -89.47
CA HIS A 400 -35.06 -2.11 -89.32
C HIS A 400 -34.73 -1.82 -87.84
N VAL A 401 -33.45 -1.89 -87.49
CA VAL A 401 -32.96 -1.45 -86.18
C VAL A 401 -32.83 0.07 -86.20
N GLN A 402 -33.76 0.77 -85.57
CA GLN A 402 -33.70 2.22 -85.40
C GLN A 402 -32.94 2.53 -84.10
N ARG A 403 -31.66 2.89 -84.21
CA ARG A 403 -30.83 3.30 -83.06
C ARG A 403 -31.24 4.71 -82.63
N ARG A 404 -31.89 4.83 -81.47
CA ARG A 404 -32.19 6.14 -80.85
C ARG A 404 -31.08 6.47 -79.87
N VAL A 405 -30.31 7.51 -80.16
CA VAL A 405 -29.31 8.06 -79.24
C VAL A 405 -30.02 9.13 -78.42
N LYS A 406 -30.04 8.97 -77.09
CA LYS A 406 -30.45 10.01 -76.15
C LYS A 406 -29.20 10.61 -75.55
N THR A 407 -29.09 11.93 -75.56
CA THR A 407 -27.95 12.63 -74.96
C THR A 407 -28.40 13.22 -73.65
N ILE A 408 -27.77 12.80 -72.55
CA ILE A 408 -28.04 13.34 -71.21
C ILE A 408 -26.96 14.37 -70.92
N VAL A 409 -27.37 15.61 -70.66
CA VAL A 409 -26.48 16.67 -70.21
C VAL A 409 -26.78 16.92 -68.73
N GLU A 410 -25.79 16.62 -67.88
CA GLU A 410 -25.85 16.84 -66.43
C GLU A 410 -24.91 17.96 -66.05
N GLU A 411 -25.40 18.91 -65.24
CA GLU A 411 -24.60 20.00 -64.68
C GLU A 411 -24.28 19.68 -63.20
N ILE A 412 -22.98 19.55 -62.89
CA ILE A 412 -22.50 19.14 -61.56
C ILE A 412 -21.79 20.32 -60.89
N VAL A 413 -22.23 20.67 -59.67
CA VAL A 413 -21.57 21.64 -58.79
C VAL A 413 -21.36 20.98 -57.43
N ASP A 414 -20.13 21.04 -56.90
CA ASP A 414 -19.73 20.45 -55.61
C ASP A 414 -20.06 18.95 -55.43
N GLY A 415 -20.04 18.19 -56.53
CA GLY A 415 -20.30 16.74 -56.52
C GLY A 415 -21.78 16.35 -56.41
N GLN A 416 -22.71 17.31 -56.49
CA GLN A 416 -24.15 17.06 -56.65
C GLN A 416 -24.65 17.54 -58.01
N VAL A 417 -25.54 16.74 -58.63
CA VAL A 417 -26.18 17.06 -59.90
C VAL A 417 -27.27 18.09 -59.64
N VAL A 418 -27.11 19.31 -60.17
CA VAL A 418 -28.02 20.44 -59.92
C VAL A 418 -29.10 20.52 -61.00
N SER A 419 -28.83 20.02 -62.21
CA SER A 419 -29.83 19.87 -63.26
C SER A 419 -29.45 18.73 -64.22
N SER A 420 -30.47 18.02 -64.74
CA SER A 420 -30.32 16.96 -65.75
C SER A 420 -31.39 17.16 -66.82
N SER A 421 -30.96 17.28 -68.08
CA SER A 421 -31.82 17.36 -69.25
C SER A 421 -31.53 16.22 -70.22
N VAL A 422 -32.58 15.60 -70.75
CA VAL A 422 -32.50 14.47 -71.70
C VAL A 422 -33.10 14.93 -73.02
N ASP A 423 -32.26 15.02 -74.06
CA ASP A 423 -32.69 15.22 -75.47
C ASP A 423 -32.74 13.89 -76.23
#